data_AF-A0A6J6HWW0-F1
#
_entry.id   AF-A0A6J6HWW0-F1
#
_cell.length_a   1.000
_cell.length_b   1.000
_cell.length_c   1.000
_cell.angle_alpha   90.00
_cell.angle_beta   90.00
_cell.angle_gamma   90.00
#
_symmetry.space_group_name_H-M   'P 1'
#
loop_
_entity.id
_entity.type
_entity.pdbx_description
1 polymer ?
#
loop_
_entity_poly.entity_id
_entity_poly.type
_entity_poly.pdbx_seq_one_letter_code
_entity_poly.pdbx_strand_id
1 'polypeptide(L)'
;MRLAALLHDIGKPKTKELIAGGGVSFHHHEVVGSRMTKERLRNLRFDNHLIKDVAKLVFLHLRFHGYGGGEWTDSAVRRYVRDAQELLTHLHLLTRADCTTRNKKKAELLARTYDHLEERIVQLMAEEELNKIRPDLDGVEIMRILDLKPSPVVGEAYNYLLELRMEQGPLGVEKATQELLNWWRAKK
;
A
#
# COMPACT_ATOMS: atom_id res chain seq x y z
N MET A 1 -16.93 -2.13 9.53
CA MET A 1 -17.58 -1.65 8.28
C MET A 1 -18.81 -0.77 8.44
N ARG A 2 -19.93 -1.26 8.97
CA ARG A 2 -21.21 -0.52 8.94
C ARG A 2 -21.15 0.87 9.58
N LEU A 3 -20.43 1.01 10.70
CA LEU A 3 -20.21 2.31 11.35
C LEU A 3 -19.45 3.30 10.46
N ALA A 4 -18.42 2.85 9.74
CA ALA A 4 -17.68 3.71 8.82
C ALA A 4 -18.58 4.16 7.66
N ALA A 5 -19.38 3.25 7.09
CA ALA A 5 -20.35 3.60 6.05
C ALA A 5 -21.42 4.59 6.56
N LEU A 6 -21.89 4.44 7.79
CA LEU A 6 -22.84 5.38 8.39
C LEU A 6 -22.24 6.77 8.64
N LEU A 7 -20.94 6.84 8.95
CA LEU A 7 -20.29 8.05 9.47
C LEU A 7 -19.34 8.74 8.48
N HIS A 8 -19.07 8.16 7.30
CA HIS A 8 -18.04 8.66 6.37
C HIS A 8 -18.20 10.16 6.05
N ASP A 9 -19.44 10.61 5.88
CA ASP A 9 -19.79 11.99 5.54
C ASP A 9 -20.18 12.88 6.73
N ILE A 10 -20.02 12.42 7.97
CA ILE A 10 -20.55 13.11 9.16
C ILE A 10 -20.01 14.54 9.34
N GLY A 11 -18.86 14.85 8.73
CA GLY A 11 -18.25 16.18 8.75
C GLY A 11 -18.96 17.22 7.89
N LYS A 12 -19.68 16.82 6.83
CA LYS A 12 -20.24 17.73 5.81
C LYS A 12 -21.01 18.91 6.38
N PRO A 13 -21.95 18.75 7.34
CA PRO A 13 -22.70 19.89 7.87
C PRO A 13 -21.82 20.94 8.55
N LYS A 14 -20.72 20.53 9.20
CA LYS A 14 -19.81 21.44 9.91
C LYS A 14 -18.81 22.15 8.99
N THR A 15 -18.59 21.61 7.79
CA THR A 15 -17.65 22.16 6.79
C THR A 15 -18.37 22.74 5.58
N LYS A 16 -19.69 22.98 5.71
CA LYS A 16 -20.50 23.55 4.63
C LYS A 16 -20.10 25.02 4.43
N GLU A 17 -19.64 25.36 3.24
CA GLU A 17 -19.34 26.73 2.86
C GLU A 17 -20.13 27.11 1.59
N LEU A 18 -20.61 28.35 1.52
CA LEU A 18 -21.27 28.89 0.33
C LEU A 18 -20.23 29.44 -0.63
N ILE A 19 -20.31 29.07 -1.90
CA ILE A 19 -19.41 29.54 -2.95
C ILE A 19 -20.13 30.63 -3.74
N ALA A 20 -19.39 31.66 -4.16
CA ALA A 20 -19.89 32.70 -5.06
C ALA A 20 -20.52 32.06 -6.32
N GLY A 21 -21.71 32.54 -6.71
CA GLY A 21 -22.49 31.93 -7.80
C GLY A 21 -23.48 30.84 -7.39
N GLY A 22 -23.69 30.62 -6.08
CA GLY A 22 -24.79 29.79 -5.55
C GLY A 22 -24.42 28.32 -5.29
N GLY A 23 -23.13 27.99 -5.30
CA GLY A 23 -22.62 26.65 -4.99
C GLY A 23 -22.42 26.39 -3.50
N VAL A 24 -22.19 25.12 -3.15
CA VAL A 24 -21.83 24.69 -1.78
C VAL A 24 -20.60 23.79 -1.86
N SER A 25 -19.62 24.01 -0.99
CA SER A 25 -18.46 23.13 -0.80
C SER A 25 -18.44 22.49 0.59
N PHE A 26 -17.66 21.42 0.70
CA PHE A 26 -17.44 20.65 1.93
C PHE A 26 -15.97 20.31 2.12
N HIS A 27 -15.08 21.30 1.95
CA HIS A 27 -13.64 21.06 2.00
C HIS A 27 -13.23 20.46 3.36
N HIS A 28 -12.34 19.47 3.33
CA HIS A 28 -11.78 18.81 4.52
C HIS A 28 -12.80 18.16 5.47
N HIS A 29 -14.00 17.81 4.98
CA HIS A 29 -15.01 17.14 5.81
C HIS A 29 -14.57 15.77 6.32
N GLU A 30 -13.64 15.10 5.65
CA GLU A 30 -13.00 13.87 6.11
C GLU A 30 -12.22 14.07 7.42
N VAL A 31 -11.57 15.23 7.57
CA VAL A 31 -10.78 15.57 8.78
C VAL A 31 -11.69 15.85 9.96
N VAL A 32 -12.70 16.71 9.74
CA VAL A 32 -13.70 17.05 10.75
C VAL A 32 -14.54 15.82 11.10
N GLY A 33 -14.95 15.05 10.10
CA GLY A 33 -15.72 13.81 10.24
C GLY A 33 -14.99 12.76 11.06
N SER A 34 -13.68 12.58 10.84
CA SER A 34 -12.85 11.68 11.64
C SER A 34 -12.82 12.07 13.12
N ARG A 35 -12.65 13.37 13.43
CA ARG A 35 -12.70 13.88 14.81
C ARG A 35 -14.07 13.64 15.45
N MET A 36 -15.14 13.98 14.74
CA MET A 36 -16.52 13.78 15.21
C MET A 36 -16.83 12.30 15.46
N THR A 37 -16.35 11.42 14.58
CA THR A 37 -16.48 9.96 14.71
C THR A 37 -15.84 9.47 16.02
N LYS A 38 -14.61 9.92 16.32
CA LYS A 38 -13.93 9.55 17.58
C LYS A 38 -14.72 9.97 18.80
N GLU A 39 -15.20 11.21 18.82
CA GLU A 39 -15.97 11.77 19.93
C GLU A 39 -17.27 11.00 20.16
N ARG A 40 -18.05 10.78 19.10
CA ARG A 40 -19.36 10.12 19.19
C ARG A 40 -19.24 8.67 19.62
N LEU A 41 -18.32 7.90 19.02
CA LEU A 41 -18.15 6.50 19.37
C LEU A 41 -17.59 6.33 20.79
N ARG A 42 -16.76 7.26 21.27
CA ARG A 42 -16.32 7.30 22.68
C ARG A 42 -17.49 7.52 23.63
N ASN A 43 -18.38 8.47 23.32
CA ASN A 43 -19.57 8.73 24.15
C ASN A 43 -20.53 7.54 24.17
N LEU A 44 -20.57 6.77 23.08
CA LEU A 44 -21.31 5.51 22.97
C LEU A 44 -20.57 4.31 23.59
N ARG A 45 -19.40 4.52 24.21
CA ARG A 45 -18.60 3.52 24.92
C ARG A 45 -18.14 2.33 24.05
N PHE A 46 -17.84 2.58 22.78
CA PHE A 46 -17.17 1.58 21.94
C PHE A 46 -15.70 1.38 22.37
N ASP A 47 -15.15 0.22 22.01
CA ASP A 47 -13.74 -0.09 22.22
C ASP A 47 -12.80 0.88 21.47
N ASN A 48 -11.64 1.19 22.07
CA ASN A 48 -10.69 2.16 21.54
C ASN A 48 -10.10 1.77 20.18
N HIS A 49 -9.88 0.47 19.94
CA HIS A 49 -9.39 -0.04 18.65
C HIS A 49 -10.43 0.22 17.56
N LEU A 50 -11.69 -0.16 17.82
CA LEU A 50 -12.79 0.08 16.89
C LEU A 50 -12.95 1.58 16.59
N ILE A 51 -12.86 2.44 17.60
CA ILE A 51 -12.94 3.90 17.44
C ILE A 51 -11.83 4.39 16.50
N LYS A 52 -10.59 3.92 16.71
CA LYS A 52 -9.43 4.28 15.89
C LYS A 52 -9.65 3.86 14.44
N ASP A 53 -10.09 2.63 14.21
CA ASP A 53 -10.28 2.07 12.86
C ASP A 53 -11.40 2.79 12.11
N VAL A 54 -12.56 2.97 12.73
CA VAL A 54 -13.70 3.64 12.10
C VAL A 54 -13.34 5.09 11.78
N ALA A 55 -12.70 5.80 12.72
CA ALA A 55 -12.27 7.17 12.46
C ALA A 55 -11.20 7.28 11.37
N LYS A 56 -10.32 6.28 11.24
CA LYS A 56 -9.31 6.21 10.18
C LYS A 56 -9.96 5.95 8.82
N LEU A 57 -10.93 5.04 8.74
CA LEU A 57 -11.72 4.81 7.52
C LEU A 57 -12.48 6.07 7.09
N VAL A 58 -13.14 6.76 8.02
CA VAL A 58 -13.80 8.05 7.77
C VAL A 58 -12.80 9.10 7.29
N PHE A 59 -11.58 9.14 7.81
CA PHE A 59 -10.55 10.07 7.32
C PHE A 59 -10.09 9.74 5.89
N LEU A 60 -10.04 8.47 5.53
CA LEU A 60 -9.50 8.02 4.23
C LEU A 60 -10.56 7.91 3.13
N HIS A 61 -11.85 8.03 3.43
CA HIS A 61 -12.92 7.67 2.48
C HIS A 61 -12.88 8.44 1.14
N LEU A 62 -12.44 9.71 1.14
CA LEU A 62 -12.29 10.50 -0.07
C LEU A 62 -11.02 10.22 -0.87
N ARG A 63 -10.07 9.46 -0.32
CA ARG A 63 -8.77 9.22 -0.96
C ARG A 63 -8.95 8.65 -2.36
N PHE A 64 -9.94 7.77 -2.55
CA PHE A 64 -10.27 7.22 -3.86
C PHE A 64 -10.86 8.26 -4.82
N HIS A 65 -11.67 9.20 -4.37
CA HIS A 65 -12.30 10.17 -5.27
C HIS A 65 -11.31 11.18 -5.86
N GLY A 66 -10.16 11.38 -5.21
CA GLY A 66 -9.00 12.05 -5.81
C GLY A 66 -8.38 11.30 -7.01
N TYR A 67 -8.80 10.05 -7.28
CA TYR A 67 -8.33 9.23 -8.40
C TYR A 67 -9.00 9.55 -9.74
N GLY A 68 -10.15 10.23 -9.75
CA GLY A 68 -10.97 10.34 -10.96
C GLY A 68 -10.43 11.25 -12.09
N GLY A 69 -9.29 11.92 -11.89
CA GLY A 69 -8.77 12.95 -12.82
C GLY A 69 -7.51 12.56 -13.62
N GLY A 70 -6.88 11.41 -13.36
CA GLY A 70 -5.65 11.00 -14.04
C GLY A 70 -5.14 9.61 -13.62
N GLU A 71 -4.12 9.10 -14.31
CA GLU A 71 -3.49 7.81 -13.98
C GLU A 71 -2.77 7.85 -12.63
N TRP A 72 -2.91 6.74 -11.89
CA TRP A 72 -2.26 6.56 -10.60
C TRP A 72 -0.81 6.15 -10.76
N THR A 73 0.10 7.00 -10.30
CA THR A 73 1.51 6.61 -10.19
C THR A 73 1.68 5.56 -9.10
N ASP A 74 2.68 4.69 -9.25
CA ASP A 74 3.00 3.67 -8.23
C ASP A 74 3.25 4.28 -6.85
N SER A 75 3.83 5.48 -6.81
CA SER A 75 4.06 6.22 -5.57
C SER A 75 2.75 6.63 -4.88
N ALA A 76 1.70 6.95 -5.65
CA ALA A 76 0.39 7.21 -5.12
C ALA A 76 -0.24 5.91 -4.59
N VAL A 77 -0.17 4.81 -5.37
CA VAL A 77 -0.68 3.50 -4.95
C VAL A 77 -0.04 3.03 -3.64
N ARG A 78 1.30 3.08 -3.55
CA ARG A 78 2.04 2.77 -2.32
C ARG A 78 1.61 3.62 -1.14
N ARG A 79 1.38 4.92 -1.34
CA ARG A 79 0.88 5.82 -0.29
C ARG A 79 -0.52 5.42 0.17
N TYR A 80 -1.41 5.09 -0.75
CA TYR A 80 -2.77 4.65 -0.42
C TYR A 80 -2.76 3.37 0.43
N VAL A 81 -2.01 2.35 -0.01
CA VAL A 81 -1.83 1.09 0.73
C VAL A 81 -1.22 1.34 2.11
N ARG A 82 -0.13 2.10 2.18
CA ARG A 82 0.55 2.42 3.43
C ARG A 82 -0.33 3.23 4.40
N ASP A 83 -1.11 4.18 3.89
CA ASP A 83 -1.96 5.00 4.74
C ASP A 83 -3.13 4.20 5.31
N ALA A 84 -3.62 3.18 4.59
CA ALA A 84 -4.72 2.31 5.01
C ALA A 84 -4.27 1.11 5.87
N GLN A 85 -3.07 0.57 5.65
CA GLN A 85 -2.51 -0.57 6.38
C GLN A 85 -3.49 -1.76 6.41
N GLU A 86 -3.70 -2.37 7.58
CA GLU A 86 -4.66 -3.46 7.83
C GLU A 86 -6.12 -3.12 7.48
N LEU A 87 -6.45 -1.84 7.31
CA LEU A 87 -7.79 -1.39 6.95
C LEU A 87 -8.00 -1.30 5.43
N LEU A 88 -7.03 -1.69 4.59
CA LEU A 88 -7.12 -1.58 3.14
C LEU A 88 -8.39 -2.24 2.57
N THR A 89 -8.65 -3.51 2.92
CA THR A 89 -9.85 -4.23 2.49
C THR A 89 -11.14 -3.53 2.94
N HIS A 90 -11.14 -2.98 4.15
CA HIS A 90 -12.28 -2.24 4.68
C HIS A 90 -12.49 -0.90 3.96
N LEU A 91 -11.40 -0.22 3.59
CA LEU A 91 -11.46 1.00 2.79
C LEU A 91 -11.99 0.70 1.39
N HIS A 92 -11.64 -0.45 0.80
CA HIS A 92 -12.16 -0.86 -0.50
C HIS A 92 -13.67 -1.07 -0.48
N LEU A 93 -14.15 -1.79 0.53
CA LEU A 93 -15.59 -1.99 0.72
C LEU A 93 -16.32 -0.66 0.96
N LEU A 94 -15.72 0.26 1.73
CA LEU A 94 -16.31 1.58 1.98
C LEU A 94 -16.45 2.36 0.68
N THR A 95 -15.38 2.46 -0.11
CA THR A 95 -15.39 3.21 -1.36
C THR A 95 -16.37 2.63 -2.37
N ARG A 96 -16.38 1.31 -2.55
CA ARG A 96 -17.35 0.66 -3.46
C ARG A 96 -18.80 0.93 -3.01
N ALA A 97 -19.07 0.95 -1.71
CA ALA A 97 -20.41 1.24 -1.17
C ALA A 97 -20.80 2.73 -1.27
N ASP A 98 -19.84 3.64 -1.18
CA ASP A 98 -20.05 5.10 -1.28
C ASP A 98 -20.32 5.55 -2.73
N CYS A 99 -19.77 4.84 -3.72
CA CYS A 99 -20.01 5.05 -5.15
C CYS A 99 -21.46 4.74 -5.55
N THR A 100 -22.39 5.59 -5.15
CA THR A 100 -23.81 5.49 -5.46
C THR A 100 -24.17 6.49 -6.56
N THR A 101 -24.27 6.00 -7.80
CA THR A 101 -24.73 6.82 -8.93
C THR A 101 -25.78 6.05 -9.73
N ARG A 102 -26.89 6.73 -10.06
CA ARG A 102 -27.91 6.20 -10.96
C ARG A 102 -27.46 6.22 -12.43
N ASN A 103 -26.38 6.93 -12.75
CA ASN A 103 -25.80 6.96 -14.08
C ASN A 103 -24.93 5.72 -14.31
N LYS A 104 -25.43 4.79 -15.12
CA LYS A 104 -24.78 3.52 -15.45
C LYS A 104 -23.34 3.70 -15.97
N LYS A 105 -23.11 4.65 -16.88
CA LYS A 105 -21.77 4.92 -17.44
C LYS A 105 -20.78 5.37 -16.37
N LYS A 106 -21.22 6.24 -15.44
CA LYS A 106 -20.38 6.68 -14.32
C LYS A 106 -20.09 5.54 -13.34
N ALA A 107 -21.07 4.69 -13.06
CA ALA A 107 -20.88 3.51 -12.21
C ALA A 107 -19.86 2.54 -12.83
N GLU A 108 -20.00 2.24 -14.12
CA GLU A 108 -19.08 1.36 -14.85
C GLU A 108 -17.65 1.92 -14.88
N LEU A 109 -17.48 3.23 -15.11
CA LEU A 109 -16.18 3.87 -15.06
C LEU A 109 -15.54 3.75 -13.68
N LEU A 110 -16.29 4.08 -12.62
CA LEU A 110 -15.80 3.98 -11.24
C LEU A 110 -15.40 2.56 -10.87
N ALA A 111 -16.21 1.56 -11.27
CA ALA A 111 -15.90 0.16 -11.03
C ALA A 111 -14.59 -0.25 -11.73
N ARG A 112 -14.42 0.08 -13.02
CA ARG A 112 -13.19 -0.21 -13.77
C ARG A 112 -11.96 0.46 -13.17
N THR A 113 -12.07 1.72 -12.77
CA THR A 113 -10.99 2.44 -12.09
C THR A 113 -10.61 1.76 -10.77
N TYR A 114 -11.61 1.24 -10.04
CA TYR A 114 -11.39 0.51 -8.81
C TYR A 114 -10.68 -0.82 -9.04
N ASP A 115 -11.15 -1.61 -10.02
CA ASP A 115 -10.55 -2.91 -10.36
C ASP A 115 -9.08 -2.75 -10.78
N HIS A 116 -8.77 -1.74 -11.62
CA HIS A 116 -7.40 -1.44 -12.02
C HIS A 116 -6.50 -1.03 -10.84
N LEU A 117 -7.03 -0.32 -9.84
CA LEU A 117 -6.30 -0.02 -8.61
C LEU A 117 -5.96 -1.30 -7.85
N GLU A 118 -6.93 -2.20 -7.68
CA GLU A 118 -6.71 -3.48 -6.98
C GLU A 118 -5.66 -4.33 -7.71
N GLU A 119 -5.74 -4.43 -9.04
CA GLU A 119 -4.74 -5.09 -9.87
C GLU A 119 -3.35 -4.49 -9.68
N ARG A 120 -3.22 -3.15 -9.71
CA ARG A 120 -1.93 -2.47 -9.53
C ARG A 120 -1.36 -2.67 -8.13
N ILE A 121 -2.21 -2.69 -7.09
CA ILE A 121 -1.78 -3.00 -5.72
C ILE A 121 -1.17 -4.41 -5.67
N VAL A 122 -1.85 -5.41 -6.25
CA VAL A 122 -1.35 -6.79 -6.27
C VAL A 122 -0.01 -6.90 -7.00
N GLN A 123 0.11 -6.27 -8.17
CA GLN A 123 1.35 -6.26 -8.94
C GLN A 123 2.51 -5.64 -8.14
N LEU A 124 2.30 -4.44 -7.58
CA LEU A 124 3.34 -3.76 -6.81
C LEU A 124 3.74 -4.54 -5.56
N MET A 125 2.79 -5.15 -4.86
CA MET A 125 3.10 -5.98 -3.69
C MET A 125 3.91 -7.22 -4.08
N ALA A 126 3.60 -7.86 -5.22
CA ALA A 126 4.36 -9.00 -5.72
C ALA A 126 5.77 -8.58 -6.16
N GLU A 127 5.91 -7.47 -6.89
CA GLU A 127 7.21 -6.89 -7.27
C GLU A 127 8.04 -6.56 -6.03
N GLU A 128 7.45 -5.94 -5.02
CA GLU A 128 8.13 -5.60 -3.77
C GLU A 128 8.57 -6.83 -2.98
N GLU A 129 7.75 -7.89 -2.96
CA GLU A 129 8.11 -9.13 -2.29
C GLU A 129 9.27 -9.85 -2.98
N LEU A 130 9.27 -9.88 -4.32
CA LEU A 130 10.41 -10.36 -5.10
C LEU A 130 11.66 -9.50 -4.85
N ASN A 131 11.51 -8.18 -4.80
CA ASN A 131 12.60 -7.24 -4.53
C ASN A 131 13.14 -7.30 -3.09
N LYS A 132 12.46 -7.97 -2.16
CA LYS A 132 12.98 -8.24 -0.80
C LYS A 132 13.83 -9.50 -0.73
N ILE A 133 13.79 -10.36 -1.74
CA ILE A 133 14.62 -11.56 -1.78
C ILE A 133 16.10 -11.13 -1.78
N ARG A 134 16.88 -11.70 -0.86
CA ARG A 134 18.32 -11.48 -0.71
C ARG A 134 19.00 -12.84 -0.81
N PRO A 135 20.21 -12.98 -1.37
CA PRO A 135 20.96 -14.24 -1.29
C PRO A 135 21.18 -14.68 0.16
N ASP A 136 21.53 -15.95 0.36
CA ASP A 136 21.82 -16.50 1.70
C ASP A 136 23.15 -16.02 2.29
N LEU A 137 23.98 -15.35 1.49
CA LEU A 137 25.22 -14.70 1.92
C LEU A 137 25.16 -13.21 1.59
N ASP A 138 25.53 -12.36 2.53
CA ASP A 138 25.64 -10.92 2.30
C ASP A 138 26.99 -10.51 1.68
N GLY A 139 27.11 -9.23 1.31
CA GLY A 139 28.34 -8.71 0.70
C GLY A 139 29.58 -8.82 1.60
N VAL A 140 29.40 -8.75 2.93
CA VAL A 140 30.50 -8.87 3.90
C VAL A 140 30.98 -10.33 3.96
N GLU A 141 30.05 -11.28 3.97
CA GLU A 141 30.36 -12.70 3.94
C GLU A 141 31.05 -13.10 2.64
N ILE A 142 30.57 -12.61 1.49
CA ILE A 142 31.21 -12.83 0.19
C ILE A 142 32.66 -12.32 0.19
N MET A 143 32.89 -11.09 0.67
CA MET A 143 34.24 -10.52 0.77
C MET A 143 35.15 -11.38 1.65
N ARG A 144 34.64 -11.85 2.79
CA ARG A 144 35.40 -12.71 3.71
C ARG A 144 35.74 -14.07 3.11
N ILE A 145 34.78 -14.72 2.44
CA ILE A 145 34.96 -16.06 1.87
C ILE A 145 35.93 -16.04 0.68
N LEU A 146 35.84 -15.02 -0.16
CA LEU A 146 36.66 -14.90 -1.36
C LEU A 146 37.97 -14.14 -1.15
N ASP A 147 38.22 -13.63 0.06
CA ASP A 147 39.35 -12.75 0.40
C ASP A 147 39.43 -11.52 -0.53
N LEU A 148 38.28 -10.86 -0.71
CA LEU A 148 38.14 -9.70 -1.59
C LEU A 148 37.96 -8.40 -0.80
N LYS A 149 38.53 -7.33 -1.33
CA LYS A 149 38.19 -5.95 -0.94
C LYS A 149 36.90 -5.49 -1.62
N PRO A 150 36.22 -4.43 -1.12
CA PRO A 150 35.06 -3.84 -1.78
C PRO A 150 35.36 -3.54 -3.26
N SER A 151 34.62 -4.19 -4.15
CA SER A 151 34.87 -4.13 -5.60
C SER A 151 33.62 -4.55 -6.39
N PRO A 152 33.52 -4.21 -7.70
CA PRO A 152 32.39 -4.62 -8.55
C PRO A 152 32.16 -6.14 -8.56
N VAL A 153 33.23 -6.92 -8.42
CA VAL A 153 33.21 -8.39 -8.35
C VAL A 153 32.35 -8.91 -7.20
N VAL A 154 32.31 -8.20 -6.06
CA VAL A 154 31.44 -8.57 -4.92
C VAL A 154 29.97 -8.43 -5.31
N GLY A 155 29.62 -7.40 -6.09
CA GLY A 155 28.27 -7.21 -6.61
C GLY A 155 27.88 -8.29 -7.62
N GLU A 156 28.82 -8.71 -8.48
CA GLU A 156 28.60 -9.82 -9.42
C GLU A 156 28.39 -11.15 -8.71
N ALA A 157 29.20 -11.44 -7.68
CA ALA A 157 29.03 -12.62 -6.84
C ALA A 157 27.69 -12.60 -6.08
N TYR A 158 27.30 -11.44 -5.57
CA TYR A 158 26.01 -11.24 -4.90
C TYR A 158 24.84 -11.49 -5.85
N ASN A 159 24.90 -10.96 -7.08
CA ASN A 159 23.88 -11.18 -8.10
C ASN A 159 23.79 -12.65 -8.52
N TYR A 160 24.92 -13.33 -8.70
CA TYR A 160 24.95 -14.77 -8.97
C TYR A 160 24.24 -15.58 -7.88
N LEU A 161 24.54 -15.29 -6.59
CA LEU A 161 23.87 -15.96 -5.48
C LEU A 161 22.38 -15.61 -5.36
N LEU A 162 22.01 -14.39 -5.75
CA LEU A 162 20.62 -13.97 -5.79
C LEU A 162 19.84 -14.73 -6.86
N GLU A 163 20.39 -14.85 -8.08
CA GLU A 163 19.83 -15.65 -9.17
C GLU A 163 19.66 -17.11 -8.75
N LEU A 164 20.70 -17.69 -8.13
CA LEU A 164 20.66 -19.07 -7.65
C LEU A 164 19.57 -19.28 -6.59
N ARG A 165 19.37 -18.32 -5.70
CA ARG A 165 18.28 -18.34 -4.71
C ARG A 165 16.91 -18.20 -5.36
N MET A 166 16.78 -17.40 -6.42
CA MET A 166 15.52 -17.26 -7.15
C MET A 166 15.13 -18.55 -7.88
N GLU A 167 16.12 -19.29 -8.42
CA GLU A 167 15.88 -20.55 -9.14
C GLU A 167 15.62 -21.75 -8.21
N GLN A 168 16.42 -21.88 -7.15
CA GLN A 168 16.43 -23.09 -6.31
C GLN A 168 15.76 -22.90 -4.94
N GLY A 169 15.33 -21.67 -4.61
CA GLY A 169 14.87 -21.31 -3.28
C GLY A 169 16.05 -21.14 -2.29
N PRO A 170 15.77 -21.09 -0.97
CA PRO A 170 16.80 -20.98 0.05
C PRO A 170 17.74 -22.19 0.00
N LEU A 171 19.03 -21.93 -0.15
CA LEU A 171 20.09 -22.95 -0.23
C LEU A 171 20.73 -23.21 1.13
N GLY A 172 20.70 -22.20 2.01
CA GLY A 172 21.44 -22.20 3.26
C GLY A 172 22.91 -21.82 3.07
N VAL A 173 23.52 -21.33 4.15
CA VAL A 173 24.87 -20.73 4.15
C VAL A 173 25.94 -21.68 3.60
N GLU A 174 25.90 -22.96 3.97
CA GLU A 174 26.91 -23.96 3.53
C GLU A 174 26.86 -24.18 2.01
N LYS A 175 25.68 -24.47 1.46
CA LYS A 175 25.51 -24.71 0.03
C LYS A 175 25.78 -23.43 -0.77
N ALA A 176 25.30 -22.27 -0.31
CA ALA A 176 25.60 -20.98 -0.93
C ALA A 176 27.11 -20.68 -0.97
N THR A 177 27.85 -21.02 0.10
CA THR A 177 29.31 -20.87 0.15
C THR A 177 29.99 -21.77 -0.87
N GLN A 178 29.55 -23.02 -1.00
CA GLN A 178 30.12 -23.95 -1.97
C GLN A 178 29.90 -23.47 -3.41
N GLU A 179 28.70 -22.97 -3.72
CA GLU A 179 28.38 -22.46 -5.05
C GLU A 179 29.13 -21.16 -5.36
N LEU A 180 29.29 -20.28 -4.37
CA LEU A 180 30.13 -19.09 -4.48
C LEU A 180 31.58 -19.44 -4.84
N LEU A 181 32.16 -20.45 -4.18
CA LEU A 181 33.52 -20.91 -4.46
C LEU A 181 33.62 -21.57 -5.84
N ASN A 182 32.60 -22.34 -6.25
CA ASN A 182 32.55 -22.95 -7.58
C ASN A 182 32.53 -21.88 -8.68
N TRP A 183 31.63 -20.90 -8.55
CA TRP A 183 31.53 -19.75 -9.45
C TRP A 183 32.85 -18.97 -9.53
N TRP A 184 33.49 -18.72 -8.39
CA TRP A 184 34.75 -17.99 -8.35
C TRP A 184 35.89 -18.73 -9.04
N ARG A 185 35.97 -20.05 -8.90
CA ARG A 185 36.97 -20.88 -9.58
C ARG A 185 36.76 -20.90 -11.09
N ALA A 186 35.51 -20.95 -11.56
CA ALA A 186 35.19 -20.96 -12.99
C ALA A 186 35.54 -19.64 -13.70
N LYS A 187 35.74 -18.57 -12.93
CA LYS A 187 36.02 -17.23 -13.44
C LYS A 187 37.53 -16.89 -13.49
N LYS A 188 38.36 -17.74 -12.87
CA LYS A 188 39.83 -17.66 -12.92
C LYS A 188 40.37 -18.50 -14.07
#